data_AF-A0A960K8N1-F1
#
_entry.id   AF-A0A960K8N1-F1
#
_cell.length_a   1.000
_cell.length_b   1.000
_cell.length_c   1.000
_cell.angle_alpha   90.00
_cell.angle_beta   90.00
_cell.angle_gamma   90.00
#
_symmetry.space_group_name_H-M   'P 1'
#
loop_
_entity.id
_entity.type
_entity.pdbx_description
1 polymer ?
#
loop_
_entity_poly.entity_id
_entity_poly.type
_entity_poly.pdbx_seq_one_letter_code
_entity_poly.pdbx_strand_id
1 'polypeptide(L)'
;MTTPDADEDDRLVAELYPALRRFAAVVAADDLDPDDLLQEAIVRTLRRGPLHRLDAPGPYLRAAMANLAANHDRQRGRERRAHERIAASSDVGTPAAYPSDLDDLAQLSSHDRAVLYLADVERLPLAEVGRI
;
A
#
# COMPACT_ATOMS: atom_id res chain seq x y z
N MET A 1 -13.02 29.55 3.75
CA MET A 1 -13.99 29.37 2.65
C MET A 1 -13.43 28.27 1.77
N THR A 2 -13.81 27.03 2.04
CA THR A 2 -13.38 25.86 1.25
C THR A 2 -14.03 25.98 -0.13
N THR A 3 -13.26 25.71 -1.19
CA THR A 3 -13.78 25.77 -2.57
C THR A 3 -14.72 24.59 -2.81
N PRO A 4 -15.74 24.71 -3.68
CA PRO A 4 -16.69 23.62 -3.96
C PRO A 4 -16.01 22.28 -4.30
N ASP A 5 -14.93 22.32 -5.09
CA ASP A 5 -14.10 21.16 -5.45
C ASP A 5 -13.51 20.44 -4.23
N ALA A 6 -13.16 21.16 -3.16
CA ALA A 6 -12.57 20.60 -1.95
C ALA A 6 -13.64 19.97 -1.05
N ASP A 7 -14.84 20.55 -0.99
CA ASP A 7 -15.96 19.93 -0.27
C ASP A 7 -16.42 18.61 -0.94
N GLU A 8 -16.31 18.52 -2.27
CA GLU A 8 -16.63 17.30 -3.02
C GLU A 8 -15.56 16.22 -2.81
N ASP A 9 -14.27 16.59 -2.88
CA ASP A 9 -13.17 15.68 -2.58
C ASP A 9 -13.20 15.18 -1.13
N ASP A 10 -13.54 16.02 -0.15
CA ASP A 10 -13.65 15.63 1.26
C ASP A 10 -14.74 14.56 1.47
N ARG A 11 -15.89 14.72 0.80
CA ARG A 11 -16.98 13.71 0.85
C ARG A 11 -16.54 12.40 0.21
N LEU A 12 -15.89 12.48 -0.95
CA LEU A 12 -15.38 11.33 -1.66
C LEU A 12 -14.32 10.58 -0.83
N VAL A 13 -13.41 11.30 -0.19
CA VAL A 13 -12.42 10.71 0.71
C VAL A 13 -13.10 10.05 1.90
N ALA A 14 -14.06 10.72 2.56
CA ALA A 14 -14.78 10.15 3.69
C ALA A 14 -15.52 8.85 3.33
N GLU A 15 -16.10 8.78 2.12
CA GLU A 15 -16.76 7.58 1.61
C GLU A 15 -15.77 6.42 1.35
N LEU A 16 -14.64 6.71 0.71
CA LEU A 16 -13.65 5.70 0.32
C LEU A 16 -12.73 5.27 1.48
N TYR A 17 -12.56 6.12 2.49
CA TYR A 17 -11.57 5.97 3.54
C TYR A 17 -11.59 4.59 4.23
N PRO A 18 -12.74 4.03 4.68
CA PRO A 18 -12.72 2.74 5.37
C PRO A 18 -12.17 1.60 4.52
N ALA A 19 -12.49 1.58 3.22
CA ALA A 19 -12.01 0.54 2.31
C ALA A 19 -10.54 0.76 1.95
N LEU A 20 -10.14 2.00 1.69
CA LEU A 20 -8.75 2.34 1.39
C LEU A 20 -7.83 2.11 2.58
N ARG A 21 -8.27 2.38 3.80
CA ARG A 21 -7.49 2.12 5.01
C ARG A 21 -7.25 0.63 5.24
N ARG A 22 -8.27 -0.22 5.02
CA ARG A 22 -8.09 -1.68 5.09
C ARG A 22 -7.10 -2.16 4.04
N PHE A 23 -7.21 -1.65 2.82
CA PHE A 23 -6.25 -1.94 1.75
C PHE A 23 -4.83 -1.48 2.13
N ALA A 24 -4.68 -0.28 2.70
CA ALA A 24 -3.41 0.24 3.20
C ALA A 24 -2.78 -0.71 4.22
N ALA A 25 -3.57 -1.19 5.18
CA ALA A 25 -3.10 -2.08 6.23
C ALA A 25 -2.58 -3.42 5.72
N VAL A 26 -3.06 -3.87 4.56
CA VAL A 26 -2.60 -5.10 3.91
C VAL A 26 -1.31 -4.87 3.14
N VAL A 27 -1.21 -3.75 2.43
CA VAL A 27 -0.10 -3.53 1.48
C VAL A 27 1.06 -2.75 2.08
N ALA A 28 0.88 -2.10 3.23
CA ALA A 28 1.94 -1.38 3.91
C ALA A 28 3.08 -2.33 4.31
N ALA A 29 4.31 -1.82 4.24
CA ALA A 29 5.47 -2.48 4.83
C ALA A 29 5.34 -2.47 6.36
N ASP A 30 6.02 -3.40 7.05
CA ASP A 30 5.93 -3.52 8.51
C ASP A 30 6.36 -2.24 9.27
N ASP A 31 7.20 -1.42 8.66
CA ASP A 31 7.69 -0.14 9.19
C ASP A 31 6.95 1.09 8.66
N LEU A 32 5.83 0.90 7.95
CA LEU A 32 5.03 1.96 7.35
C LEU A 32 3.61 1.97 7.94
N ASP A 33 3.20 3.10 8.51
CA ASP A 33 1.83 3.25 9.00
C ASP A 33 0.83 3.24 7.82
N PRO A 34 -0.26 2.44 7.90
CA PRO A 34 -1.28 2.40 6.86
C PRO A 34 -1.93 3.76 6.55
N ASP A 35 -2.16 4.58 7.58
CA ASP A 35 -2.78 5.90 7.42
C ASP A 35 -1.80 6.87 6.74
N ASP A 36 -0.49 6.77 7.01
CA ASP A 36 0.55 7.54 6.30
C ASP A 36 0.62 7.18 4.82
N LEU A 37 0.55 5.88 4.48
CA LEU A 37 0.53 5.41 3.09
C LEU A 37 -0.70 5.94 2.33
N LEU A 38 -1.87 5.87 2.97
CA LEU A 38 -3.11 6.39 2.41
C LEU A 38 -3.04 7.90 2.21
N GLN A 39 -2.57 8.64 3.23
CA GLN A 39 -2.42 10.09 3.16
C GLN A 39 -1.47 10.51 2.03
N GLU A 40 -0.31 9.86 1.91
CA GLU A 40 0.65 10.17 0.84
C GLU A 40 0.05 9.89 -0.56
N ALA A 41 -0.73 8.81 -0.71
CA ALA A 41 -1.42 8.52 -1.97
C ALA A 41 -2.45 9.61 -2.34
N ILE A 42 -3.24 10.06 -1.37
CA ILE A 42 -4.20 11.16 -1.55
C ILE A 42 -3.47 12.45 -1.92
N VAL A 43 -2.44 12.84 -1.17
CA VAL A 43 -1.65 14.05 -1.40
C VAL A 43 -1.03 14.05 -2.79
N ARG A 44 -0.42 12.95 -3.22
CA ARG A 44 0.17 12.84 -4.57
C ARG A 44 -0.86 12.93 -5.67
N THR A 45 -2.05 12.42 -5.42
CA THR A 45 -3.14 12.45 -6.41
C THR A 45 -3.70 13.87 -6.53
N LEU A 46 -3.99 14.53 -5.41
CA LEU A 46 -4.47 15.91 -5.37
C LEU A 46 -3.51 16.91 -6.02
N ARG A 47 -2.19 16.65 -5.97
CA ARG A 47 -1.20 17.45 -6.71
C ARG A 47 -1.35 17.40 -8.23
N ARG A 48 -2.01 16.38 -8.78
CA ARG A 48 -2.26 16.23 -10.22
C ARG A 48 -3.62 16.81 -10.64
N GLY A 49 -4.53 16.95 -9.69
CA GLY A 49 -5.90 17.44 -9.90
C GLY A 49 -6.82 16.92 -8.80
N PRO A 50 -8.04 17.47 -8.70
CA PRO A 50 -8.99 17.04 -7.67
C PRO A 50 -9.48 15.61 -7.91
N LEU A 51 -9.78 14.89 -6.83
CA LEU A 51 -10.12 13.47 -6.86
C LEU A 51 -11.43 13.18 -7.59
N HIS A 52 -12.43 14.04 -7.42
CA HIS A 52 -13.75 13.88 -8.06
C HIS A 52 -13.70 13.94 -9.61
N ARG A 53 -12.60 14.41 -10.19
CA ARG A 53 -12.40 14.40 -11.66
C ARG A 53 -11.81 13.11 -12.21
N LEU A 54 -11.44 12.17 -11.35
CA LEU A 54 -11.00 10.84 -11.78
C LEU A 54 -12.21 9.98 -12.13
N ASP A 55 -12.14 9.24 -13.23
CA ASP A 55 -13.21 8.29 -13.61
C ASP A 55 -13.41 7.20 -12.55
N ALA A 56 -12.33 6.78 -11.89
CA ALA A 56 -12.31 5.71 -10.90
C ALA A 56 -11.32 6.02 -9.76
N PRO A 57 -11.68 6.93 -8.81
CA PRO A 57 -10.77 7.40 -7.77
C PRO A 57 -10.32 6.28 -6.82
N GLY A 58 -11.21 5.36 -6.45
CA GLY A 58 -10.88 4.22 -5.59
C GLY A 58 -9.81 3.31 -6.18
N PRO A 59 -10.02 2.68 -7.36
CA PRO A 59 -9.00 1.88 -8.04
C PRO A 59 -7.68 2.62 -8.28
N TYR A 60 -7.76 3.91 -8.67
CA TYR A 60 -6.57 4.73 -8.87
C TYR A 60 -5.76 4.89 -7.58
N LEU A 61 -6.41 5.19 -6.46
CA LEU A 61 -5.76 5.33 -5.16
C LEU A 61 -5.15 4.01 -4.69
N ARG A 62 -5.82 2.87 -4.89
CA ARG A 62 -5.24 1.54 -4.58
C ARG A 62 -3.96 1.28 -5.38
N ALA A 63 -3.98 1.55 -6.69
CA ALA A 63 -2.80 1.42 -7.53
C ALA A 63 -1.67 2.37 -7.08
N ALA A 64 -2.00 3.61 -6.71
CA ALA A 64 -1.03 4.56 -6.18
C ALA A 64 -0.39 4.05 -4.87
N MET A 65 -1.19 3.53 -3.95
CA MET A 65 -0.72 2.95 -2.67
C MET A 65 0.16 1.72 -2.88
N ALA A 66 -0.24 0.78 -3.75
CA ALA A 66 0.56 -0.40 -4.06
C ALA A 66 1.94 -0.02 -4.63
N ASN A 67 1.97 0.97 -5.53
CA ASN A 67 3.22 1.50 -6.09
C ASN A 67 4.09 2.21 -5.03
N LEU A 68 3.48 2.98 -4.12
CA LEU A 68 4.18 3.64 -3.02
C LEU A 68 4.81 2.63 -2.06
N ALA A 69 4.04 1.63 -1.62
CA ALA A 69 4.53 0.55 -0.76
C ALA A 69 5.67 -0.23 -1.43
N ALA A 70 5.51 -0.64 -2.69
CA ALA A 70 6.57 -1.33 -3.43
C ALA A 70 7.84 -0.47 -3.61
N ASN A 71 7.69 0.84 -3.78
CA ASN A 71 8.84 1.76 -3.83
C ASN A 71 9.55 1.83 -2.48
N HIS A 72 8.78 1.89 -1.37
CA HIS A 72 9.30 1.89 -0.01
C HIS A 72 10.08 0.59 0.27
N ASP A 73 9.51 -0.58 -0.03
CA ASP A 73 10.17 -1.88 0.12
C ASP A 73 11.50 -1.94 -0.64
N ARG A 74 11.50 -1.47 -1.90
CA ARG A 74 12.70 -1.45 -2.73
C ARG A 74 13.76 -0.50 -2.18
N GLN A 75 13.37 0.65 -1.62
CA GLN A 75 14.29 1.58 -0.99
C GLN A 75 14.91 0.98 0.28
N ARG A 76 14.09 0.45 1.18
CA ARG A 76 14.55 -0.18 2.42
C ARG A 76 15.37 -1.43 2.17
N GLY A 77 15.01 -2.24 1.18
CA GLY A 77 15.81 -3.39 0.76
C GLY A 77 17.19 -2.99 0.21
N ARG A 78 17.33 -1.81 -0.42
CA ARG A 78 18.64 -1.26 -0.83
C ARG A 78 19.43 -0.75 0.38
N GLU A 79 18.77 -0.06 1.32
CA GLU A 79 19.37 0.42 2.57
C GLU A 79 19.88 -0.75 3.43
N ARG A 80 19.03 -1.77 3.67
CA ARG A 80 19.39 -3.01 4.37
C ARG A 80 20.59 -3.70 3.73
N ARG A 81 20.57 -3.95 2.42
CA ARG A 81 21.72 -4.53 1.71
C ARG A 81 22.98 -3.66 1.74
N ALA A 82 22.84 -2.34 1.83
CA ALA A 82 23.99 -1.44 2.02
C ALA A 82 24.55 -1.55 3.45
N HIS A 83 23.68 -1.64 4.46
CA HIS A 83 24.06 -1.79 5.86
C HIS A 83 24.60 -3.20 6.16
N GLU A 84 24.00 -4.27 5.62
CA GLU A 84 24.47 -5.66 5.71
C GLU A 84 25.85 -5.84 5.09
N ARG A 85 26.13 -5.20 3.94
CA ARG A 85 27.48 -5.19 3.36
C ARG A 85 28.51 -4.53 4.29
N ILE A 86 28.08 -3.63 5.19
CA ILE A 86 28.93 -3.03 6.23
C ILE A 86 28.99 -3.95 7.47
N ALA A 87 27.92 -4.67 7.78
CA ALA A 87 27.75 -5.48 8.99
C ALA A 87 28.12 -6.98 8.85
N ALA A 88 28.45 -7.48 7.65
CA ALA A 88 28.74 -8.89 7.35
C ALA A 88 30.04 -9.46 7.99
N SER A 89 30.43 -8.99 9.17
CA SER A 89 31.54 -9.52 9.98
C SER A 89 31.12 -10.47 11.10
N SER A 90 29.83 -10.79 11.26
CA SER A 90 29.35 -11.69 12.33
C SER A 90 28.11 -12.46 11.88
N ASP A 91 28.20 -13.79 11.80
CA ASP A 91 27.14 -14.70 11.37
C ASP A 91 26.57 -15.50 12.55
N VAL A 92 25.25 -15.55 12.69
CA VAL A 92 24.53 -16.50 13.55
C VAL A 92 23.18 -16.84 12.91
N GLY A 93 22.99 -18.13 12.58
CA GLY A 93 21.76 -18.69 12.03
C GLY A 93 20.61 -18.79 13.03
N THR A 94 19.38 -18.68 12.50
CA THR A 94 18.12 -18.79 13.26
C THR A 94 17.41 -20.11 12.93
N PRO A 95 16.85 -20.84 13.92
CA PRO A 95 16.17 -22.10 13.67
C PRO A 95 14.72 -21.91 13.21
N ALA A 96 14.23 -22.86 12.40
CA ALA A 96 12.89 -22.87 11.85
C ALA A 96 11.82 -23.03 12.94
N ALA A 97 11.00 -22.00 13.12
CA ALA A 97 9.74 -22.04 13.84
C ALA A 97 8.59 -22.23 12.84
N TYR A 98 7.59 -23.01 13.22
CA TYR A 98 6.38 -23.21 12.42
C TYR A 98 5.61 -21.87 12.36
N PRO A 99 5.34 -21.28 11.17
CA PRO A 99 4.89 -19.90 11.05
C PRO A 99 3.42 -19.74 11.41
N SER A 100 3.03 -18.55 11.90
CA SER A 100 1.62 -18.15 11.88
C SER A 100 1.19 -17.94 10.43
N ASP A 101 -0.02 -18.36 10.05
CA ASP A 101 -0.54 -18.30 8.66
C ASP A 101 -0.49 -16.89 8.02
N LEU A 102 -0.33 -15.82 8.81
CA LEU A 102 -0.22 -14.44 8.33
C LEU A 102 1.23 -13.95 8.18
N ASP A 103 2.20 -14.58 8.86
CA ASP A 103 3.61 -14.22 8.73
C ASP A 103 4.13 -14.53 7.33
N ASP A 104 3.58 -15.58 6.71
CA ASP A 104 3.87 -15.92 5.31
C ASP A 104 3.39 -14.83 4.35
N LEU A 105 2.30 -14.12 4.68
CA LEU A 105 1.86 -12.96 3.89
C LEU A 105 2.87 -11.81 3.99
N ALA A 106 3.52 -11.61 5.14
CA ALA A 106 4.55 -10.59 5.29
C ALA A 106 5.81 -10.86 4.44
N GLN A 107 6.03 -12.12 4.01
CA GLN A 107 7.10 -12.46 3.07
C GLN A 107 6.77 -12.11 1.61
N LEU A 108 5.49 -11.87 1.30
CA LEU A 108 5.05 -11.51 -0.04
C LEU A 108 5.36 -10.04 -0.35
N SER A 109 5.51 -9.73 -1.63
CA SER A 109 5.63 -8.34 -2.04
C SER A 109 4.35 -7.57 -1.74
N SER A 110 4.47 -6.25 -1.55
CA SER A 110 3.29 -5.38 -1.39
C SER A 110 2.29 -5.48 -2.55
N HIS A 111 2.75 -5.83 -3.76
CA HIS A 111 1.88 -6.05 -4.92
C HIS A 111 1.14 -7.39 -4.83
N ASP A 112 1.82 -8.49 -4.48
CA ASP A 112 1.18 -9.80 -4.33
C ASP A 112 0.14 -9.81 -3.20
N ARG A 113 0.43 -9.16 -2.07
CA ARG A 113 -0.53 -8.98 -0.98
C ARG A 113 -1.78 -8.21 -1.44
N ALA A 114 -1.59 -7.19 -2.27
CA ALA A 114 -2.69 -6.41 -2.83
C ALA A 114 -3.58 -7.26 -3.75
N VAL A 115 -2.98 -8.08 -4.61
CA VAL A 115 -3.71 -9.00 -5.50
C VAL A 115 -4.55 -9.99 -4.71
N LEU A 116 -3.95 -10.65 -3.71
CA LEU A 116 -4.65 -11.64 -2.87
C LEU A 116 -5.84 -11.00 -2.13
N TYR A 117 -5.63 -9.84 -1.52
CA TYR A 117 -6.71 -9.16 -0.80
C TYR A 117 -7.86 -8.75 -1.71
N LEU A 118 -7.57 -8.19 -2.88
CA LEU A 118 -8.62 -7.78 -3.80
C LEU A 118 -9.41 -8.97 -4.38
N ALA A 119 -8.73 -10.09 -4.63
CA ALA A 119 -9.36 -11.30 -5.16
C ALA A 119 -10.15 -12.07 -4.10
N ASP A 120 -9.58 -12.29 -2.91
CA ASP A 120 -10.15 -13.22 -1.92
C ASP A 120 -11.02 -12.53 -0.87
N VAL A 121 -10.67 -11.28 -0.48
CA VAL A 121 -11.40 -10.53 0.56
C VAL A 121 -12.44 -9.61 -0.05
N GLU A 122 -12.03 -8.75 -0.98
CA GLU A 122 -12.96 -7.81 -1.66
C GLU A 122 -13.71 -8.47 -2.83
N ARG A 123 -13.32 -9.70 -3.21
CA ARG A 123 -13.97 -10.52 -4.25
C ARG A 123 -14.16 -9.80 -5.58
N LEU A 124 -13.18 -8.98 -5.96
CA LEU A 124 -13.21 -8.28 -7.23
C LEU A 124 -12.96 -9.24 -8.40
N PRO A 125 -13.55 -8.98 -9.58
CA PRO A 125 -13.21 -9.71 -10.78
C PRO A 125 -11.71 -9.60 -11.11
N LEU A 126 -11.09 -10.67 -11.61
CA LEU A 126 -9.65 -10.68 -11.95
C LEU A 126 -9.26 -9.56 -12.94
N ALA A 127 -10.18 -9.15 -13.82
CA ALA A 127 -9.96 -8.05 -14.76
C ALA A 127 -9.84 -6.68 -14.07
N GLU A 128 -10.39 -6.52 -12.87
CA GLU A 128 -10.21 -5.33 -12.04
C GLU A 128 -8.95 -5.43 -11.17
N VAL A 129 -8.68 -6.62 -10.63
CA VAL A 129 -7.45 -6.89 -9.86
C VAL A 129 -6.20 -6.61 -10.72
N GLY A 130 -6.20 -6.99 -12.00
CA GLY A 130 -5.09 -6.75 -12.91
C GLY A 130 -4.82 -5.28 -13.28
N ARG A 131 -5.59 -4.32 -12.74
CA ARG A 131 -5.38 -2.88 -12.97
C ARG A 131 -4.49 -2.21 -11.92
N ILE A 132 -4.03 -2.96 -10.91
CA ILE A 132 -3.22 -2.42 -9.81
C ILE A 132 -1.72 -2.48 -10.07
#